data_AF-A0A3D0Z108-F1
#
_entry.id   AF-A0A3D0Z108-F1
#
_cell.length_a   1.000
_cell.length_b   1.000
_cell.length_c   1.000
_cell.angle_alpha   90.00
_cell.angle_beta   90.00
_cell.angle_gamma   90.00
#
_symmetry.space_group_name_H-M   'P 1'
#
loop_
_entity.id
_entity.type
_entity.pdbx_description
1 polymer ?
#
loop_
_entity_poly.entity_id
_entity_poly.type
_entity_poly.pdbx_seq_one_letter_code
_entity_poly.pdbx_strand_id
1 'polypeptide(L)'
;MSHPPGGSGGRHDLGGLGPRDRAGAARAVRRAAADLARRLKVNQREITLQKLTPMTWPDASLGCPEPDRMYAQVLTPGYAVLLACGPDEYEYRTDGGRILICVGRKDAPV
;
A
#
# COMPACT_ATOMS: atom_id res chain seq x y z
N MET A 1 34.73 -30.90 29.16
CA MET A 1 33.29 -30.93 28.80
C MET A 1 32.69 -29.62 29.32
N SER A 2 32.90 -28.48 28.66
CA SER A 2 32.19 -27.99 27.45
C SER A 2 30.73 -27.66 27.71
N HIS A 3 30.42 -26.42 28.13
CA HIS A 3 29.83 -25.35 27.29
C HIS A 3 29.55 -24.05 28.09
N PRO A 4 29.70 -22.85 27.46
CA PRO A 4 29.43 -21.52 28.04
C PRO A 4 27.95 -21.07 27.94
N PRO A 5 27.54 -19.95 28.58
CA PRO A 5 26.17 -19.42 28.55
C PRO A 5 25.88 -18.70 27.22
N GLY A 6 24.83 -19.15 26.51
CA GLY A 6 24.38 -18.57 25.23
C GLY A 6 23.05 -17.84 25.39
N GLY A 7 23.08 -16.52 25.23
CA GLY A 7 21.89 -15.67 25.30
C GLY A 7 20.88 -15.91 24.17
N SER A 8 19.67 -15.44 24.41
CA SER A 8 18.78 -14.95 23.36
C SER A 8 17.88 -13.89 23.98
N GLY A 9 18.30 -12.64 23.84
CA GLY A 9 17.41 -11.51 24.03
C GLY A 9 16.35 -11.50 22.94
N GLY A 10 15.09 -11.67 23.32
CA GLY A 10 13.93 -11.29 22.51
C GLY A 10 13.34 -10.02 23.09
N ARG A 11 14.00 -8.89 22.84
CA ARG A 11 13.51 -7.57 23.25
C ARG A 11 12.33 -7.21 22.34
N HIS A 12 11.13 -7.16 22.92
CA HIS A 12 10.02 -6.27 22.58
C HIS A 12 9.37 -6.48 21.19
N ASP A 13 8.42 -7.42 21.12
CA ASP A 13 7.41 -7.44 20.06
C ASP A 13 6.27 -6.47 20.42
N LEU A 14 6.54 -5.17 20.22
CA LEU A 14 5.53 -4.13 20.18
C LEU A 14 5.75 -3.31 18.91
N GLY A 15 5.00 -3.66 17.85
CA GLY A 15 4.68 -2.77 16.74
C GLY A 15 5.85 -2.22 15.93
N GLY A 16 6.14 -2.81 14.77
CA GLY A 16 7.03 -2.13 13.85
C GLY A 16 7.26 -2.89 12.57
N LEU A 17 6.56 -2.49 11.51
CA LEU A 17 7.01 -2.71 10.14
C LEU A 17 8.54 -2.57 10.08
N GLY A 18 9.20 -3.64 9.65
CA GLY A 18 10.65 -3.68 9.52
C GLY A 18 11.15 -2.49 8.68
N PRO A 19 12.44 -2.13 8.78
CA PRO A 19 12.98 -1.01 8.01
C PRO A 19 12.77 -1.15 6.49
N ARG A 20 12.67 -2.39 5.99
CA ARG A 20 12.33 -2.71 4.59
C ARG A 20 10.89 -2.33 4.24
N ASP A 21 9.94 -2.66 5.11
CA ASP A 21 8.53 -2.30 4.95
C ASP A 21 8.30 -0.80 4.98
N ARG A 22 8.91 -0.07 5.93
CA ARG A 22 8.80 1.40 5.98
C ARG A 22 9.30 2.06 4.70
N ALA A 23 10.40 1.56 4.15
CA ALA A 23 10.94 2.05 2.88
C ALA A 23 10.03 1.69 1.68
N GLY A 24 9.35 0.55 1.72
CA GLY A 24 8.34 0.15 0.74
C GLY A 24 7.12 1.07 0.79
N ALA A 25 6.58 1.28 2.00
CA ALA A 25 5.42 2.11 2.26
C ALA A 25 5.65 3.58 1.84
N ALA A 26 6.81 4.17 2.17
CA ALA A 26 7.17 5.52 1.71
C ALA A 26 7.26 5.62 0.17
N ARG A 27 7.78 4.57 -0.49
CA ARG A 27 7.82 4.50 -1.96
C ARG A 27 6.42 4.42 -2.56
N ALA A 28 5.53 3.65 -1.94
CA ALA A 28 4.13 3.50 -2.33
C ALA A 28 3.41 4.85 -2.30
N VAL A 29 3.49 5.55 -1.15
CA VAL A 29 2.88 6.89 -0.97
C VAL A 29 3.39 7.88 -2.00
N ARG A 30 4.72 7.99 -2.16
CA ARG A 30 5.31 8.98 -3.07
C ARG A 30 4.90 8.77 -4.52
N ARG A 31 4.87 7.51 -4.97
CA ARG A 31 4.45 7.19 -6.34
C ARG A 31 2.94 7.36 -6.53
N ALA A 32 2.12 6.99 -5.53
CA ALA A 32 0.68 7.21 -5.54
C ALA A 32 0.33 8.71 -5.63
N ALA A 33 0.96 9.54 -4.78
CA ALA A 33 0.76 10.99 -4.79
C ALA A 33 1.24 11.63 -6.11
N ALA A 34 2.40 11.19 -6.62
CA ALA A 34 2.89 11.67 -7.91
C ALA A 34 1.96 11.30 -9.07
N ASP A 35 1.33 10.14 -9.03
CA ASP A 35 0.36 9.74 -10.06
C ASP A 35 -0.94 10.54 -9.95
N LEU A 36 -1.50 10.63 -8.75
CA LEU A 36 -2.71 11.41 -8.49
C LEU A 36 -2.54 12.87 -8.90
N ALA A 37 -1.38 13.48 -8.60
CA ALA A 37 -1.04 14.84 -9.00
C ALA A 37 -1.07 15.00 -10.53
N ARG A 38 -0.52 14.03 -11.28
CA ARG A 38 -0.53 14.07 -12.74
C ARG A 38 -1.94 13.89 -13.31
N ARG A 39 -2.77 13.02 -12.71
CA ARG A 39 -4.15 12.76 -13.16
C ARG A 39 -5.05 13.97 -12.96
N LEU A 40 -5.00 14.56 -11.76
CA LEU A 40 -5.81 15.72 -11.41
C LEU A 40 -5.19 17.04 -11.87
N LYS A 41 -3.94 17.03 -12.35
CA LYS A 41 -3.15 18.22 -12.70
C LYS A 41 -3.02 19.21 -11.53
N VAL A 42 -2.95 18.69 -10.32
CA VAL A 42 -2.80 19.43 -9.05
C VAL A 42 -1.39 19.32 -8.51
N ASN A 43 -1.05 20.15 -7.52
CA ASN A 43 0.23 20.01 -6.85
C ASN A 43 0.22 18.80 -5.90
N GLN A 44 1.33 18.07 -5.77
CA GLN A 44 1.48 17.03 -4.75
C GLN A 44 1.25 17.53 -3.33
N ARG A 45 1.43 18.84 -3.08
CA ARG A 45 1.12 19.49 -1.80
C ARG A 45 -0.36 19.55 -1.47
N GLU A 46 -1.23 19.47 -2.47
CA GLU A 46 -2.69 19.42 -2.28
C GLU A 46 -3.17 18.00 -1.93
N ILE A 47 -2.29 17.01 -2.11
CA ILE A 47 -2.56 15.61 -1.84
C ILE A 47 -2.08 15.26 -0.44
N THR A 48 -3.00 14.81 0.39
CA THR A 48 -2.71 14.41 1.78
C THR A 48 -2.84 12.90 1.93
N LEU A 49 -1.84 12.27 2.54
CA LEU A 49 -1.94 10.88 2.96
C LEU A 49 -2.91 10.76 4.13
N GLN A 50 -4.07 10.13 3.91
CA GLN A 50 -5.04 9.84 4.97
C GLN A 50 -4.71 8.55 5.70
N LYS A 51 -4.40 7.49 4.95
CA LYS A 51 -4.18 6.16 5.54
C LYS A 51 -3.14 5.36 4.77
N LEU A 52 -2.33 4.60 5.50
CA LEU A 52 -1.39 3.65 4.94
C LEU A 52 -1.50 2.35 5.73
N THR A 53 -1.98 1.29 5.09
CA THR A 53 -2.23 0.01 5.73
C THR A 53 -1.46 -1.10 5.01
N PRO A 54 -0.52 -1.79 5.67
CA PRO A 54 0.06 -3.01 5.13
C PRO A 54 -1.01 -4.10 5.12
N MET A 55 -1.25 -4.73 3.97
CA MET A 55 -2.23 -5.80 3.86
C MET A 55 -1.84 -6.79 2.75
N THR A 56 -2.37 -8.01 2.86
CA THR A 56 -2.19 -9.04 1.83
C THR A 56 -3.46 -9.13 1.00
N TRP A 57 -3.32 -8.97 -0.30
CA TRP A 57 -4.42 -9.05 -1.26
C TRP A 57 -4.72 -10.52 -1.61
N PRO A 58 -5.99 -10.92 -1.73
CA PRO A 58 -6.36 -12.30 -2.06
C PRO A 58 -6.05 -12.69 -3.52
N ASP A 59 -5.77 -11.72 -4.37
CA ASP A 59 -5.59 -11.90 -5.81
C ASP A 59 -4.55 -10.93 -6.40
N ALA A 60 -4.06 -11.27 -7.58
CA ALA A 60 -3.11 -10.44 -8.35
C ALA A 60 -3.74 -9.13 -8.88
N SER A 61 -5.07 -8.95 -8.76
CA SER A 61 -5.72 -7.68 -9.08
C SER A 61 -5.51 -6.64 -7.98
N LEU A 62 -4.96 -7.05 -6.83
CA LEU A 62 -4.86 -6.24 -5.63
C LEU A 62 -6.25 -5.70 -5.24
N GLY A 63 -7.29 -6.51 -5.45
CA GLY A 63 -8.69 -6.15 -5.26
C GLY A 63 -9.26 -5.11 -6.23
N CYS A 64 -8.58 -4.79 -7.33
CA CYS A 64 -9.09 -3.94 -8.42
C CYS A 64 -9.20 -4.71 -9.73
N PRO A 65 -10.21 -5.58 -9.84
CA PRO A 65 -10.44 -6.29 -11.06
C PRO A 65 -10.91 -5.32 -12.14
N GLU A 66 -10.12 -5.17 -13.20
CA GLU A 66 -10.62 -4.61 -14.45
C GLU A 66 -11.68 -5.56 -15.03
N PRO A 67 -12.83 -5.04 -15.52
CA PRO A 67 -13.77 -5.87 -16.26
C PRO A 67 -13.06 -6.51 -17.45
N ASP A 68 -13.38 -7.77 -17.74
CA ASP A 68 -12.79 -8.58 -18.83
C ASP A 68 -11.39 -9.20 -18.54
N ARG A 69 -10.85 -9.07 -17.33
CA ARG A 69 -9.57 -9.68 -16.93
C ARG A 69 -9.73 -10.79 -15.89
N MET A 70 -9.18 -11.96 -16.18
CA MET A 70 -8.98 -13.02 -15.19
C MET A 70 -7.69 -12.77 -14.42
N TYR A 71 -7.78 -12.69 -13.09
CA TYR A 71 -6.63 -12.54 -12.21
C TYR A 71 -6.35 -13.85 -11.47
N ALA A 72 -5.06 -14.14 -11.27
CA ALA A 72 -4.67 -15.28 -10.45
C ALA A 72 -5.04 -15.03 -8.98
N GLN A 73 -5.62 -16.03 -8.33
CA GLN A 73 -5.93 -16.02 -6.90
C GLN A 73 -4.67 -16.32 -6.09
N VAL A 74 -3.79 -15.33 -5.97
CA VAL A 74 -2.53 -15.43 -5.24
C VAL A 74 -2.47 -14.39 -4.13
N LEU A 75 -2.14 -14.86 -2.93
CA LEU A 75 -1.92 -14.01 -1.77
C LEU A 75 -0.72 -13.09 -2.03
N THR A 76 -1.01 -11.82 -2.28
CA THR A 76 -0.02 -10.82 -2.68
C THR A 76 0.20 -9.82 -1.55
N PRO A 77 1.34 -9.87 -0.83
CA PRO A 77 1.62 -8.92 0.23
C PRO A 77 1.80 -7.51 -0.34
N GLY A 78 1.30 -6.49 0.36
CA GLY A 78 1.18 -5.17 -0.21
C GLY A 78 0.81 -4.05 0.76
N TYR A 79 0.46 -2.89 0.20
CA TYR A 79 -0.02 -1.73 0.94
C TYR A 79 -1.25 -1.13 0.29
N ALA A 80 -2.20 -0.71 1.12
CA ALA A 80 -3.30 0.19 0.77
C ALA A 80 -2.95 1.61 1.21
N VAL A 81 -2.95 2.55 0.27
CA VAL A 81 -2.62 3.96 0.44
C VAL A 81 -3.86 4.78 0.13
N LEU A 82 -4.48 5.40 1.13
CA LEU A 82 -5.59 6.32 0.94
C LEU A 82 -5.07 7.74 0.89
N LEU A 83 -5.28 8.42 -0.23
CA LEU A 83 -4.90 9.80 -0.47
C LEU A 83 -6.16 10.65 -0.57
N ALA A 84 -6.19 11.82 0.06
CA ALA A 84 -7.23 12.81 -0.13
C ALA A 84 -6.70 13.98 -0.97
N CYS A 85 -7.53 14.50 -1.86
CA CYS A 85 -7.28 15.72 -2.60
C CYS A 85 -8.55 16.57 -2.57
N GLY A 86 -8.58 17.61 -1.72
CA GLY A 86 -9.81 18.36 -1.47
C GLY A 86 -10.88 17.50 -0.79
N PRO A 87 -12.13 17.45 -1.31
CA PRO A 87 -13.20 16.62 -0.77
C PRO A 87 -13.14 15.15 -1.21
N ASP A 88 -12.29 14.83 -2.20
CA ASP A 88 -12.24 13.52 -2.82
C ASP A 88 -11.14 12.63 -2.23
N GLU A 89 -11.45 11.35 -2.05
CA GLU A 89 -10.52 10.33 -1.57
C GLU A 89 -10.20 9.31 -2.68
N TYR A 90 -8.93 8.93 -2.76
CA TYR A 90 -8.39 8.04 -3.77
C TYR A 90 -7.56 6.94 -3.11
N GLU A 91 -7.97 5.69 -3.31
CA GLU A 91 -7.26 4.53 -2.78
C GLU A 91 -6.26 3.99 -3.80
N TYR A 92 -5.03 3.76 -3.38
CA TYR A 92 -3.96 3.19 -4.19
C TYR A 92 -3.52 1.89 -3.55
N ARG A 93 -3.27 0.86 -4.37
CA ARG A 93 -2.94 -0.48 -3.88
C ARG A 93 -1.66 -0.97 -4.55
N THR A 94 -0.79 -1.60 -3.78
CA THR A 94 0.54 -2.01 -4.27
C THR A 94 0.91 -3.37 -3.70
N ASP A 95 1.69 -4.14 -4.45
CA ASP A 95 2.32 -5.41 -4.03
C ASP A 95 3.77 -5.21 -3.54
N GLY A 96 4.18 -3.97 -3.26
CA GLY A 96 5.55 -3.61 -2.87
C GLY A 96 6.54 -3.52 -4.05
N GLY A 97 6.28 -4.22 -5.16
CA GLY A 97 7.06 -4.14 -6.40
C GLY A 97 6.46 -3.21 -7.46
N ARG A 98 5.14 -3.28 -7.66
CA ARG A 98 4.37 -2.45 -8.60
C ARG A 98 3.29 -1.68 -7.85
N ILE A 99 2.83 -0.59 -8.44
CA ILE A 99 1.74 0.22 -7.88
C ILE A 99 0.60 0.18 -8.86
N LEU A 100 -0.54 -0.33 -8.39
CA LEU A 100 -1.79 -0.32 -9.11
C LEU A 100 -2.67 0.79 -8.55
N ILE A 101 -3.31 1.50 -9.47
CA ILE A 101 -4.20 2.59 -9.12
C ILE A 101 -5.59 2.03 -9.14
N CYS A 102 -6.10 1.85 -7.93
CA CYS A 102 -7.48 1.55 -7.70
C CYS A 102 -8.25 2.85 -7.68
N VAL A 103 -8.57 3.41 -8.85
CA VAL A 103 -9.63 4.41 -8.93
C VAL A 103 -10.97 3.71 -8.69
N GLY A 104 -11.17 3.31 -7.43
CA GLY A 104 -12.43 2.93 -6.88
C GLY A 104 -13.27 4.18 -6.82
N ARG A 105 -13.94 4.46 -7.94
CA ARG A 105 -15.25 5.08 -7.95
C ARG A 105 -16.08 4.38 -6.85
N LYS A 106 -16.17 4.97 -5.65
CA LYS A 106 -17.36 4.78 -4.82
C LYS A 106 -18.50 5.26 -5.72
N ASP A 107 -19.27 4.33 -6.28
CA ASP A 107 -20.51 4.55 -7.04
C ASP A 107 -20.53 5.75 -7.99
N ALA A 108 -20.46 5.54 -9.32
CA ALA A 108 -21.35 6.36 -10.14
C ALA A 108 -22.71 5.70 -10.02
N PRO A 109 -23.72 6.43 -9.53
CA PRO A 109 -25.09 6.05 -9.79
C PRO A 109 -25.31 6.06 -11.30
N VAL A 110 -25.95 5.00 -11.80
CA VAL A 110 -26.79 5.09 -13.00
C VAL A 110 -28.06 5.84 -12.63
#